data_AF-A0A497GBK2-F1
#
_entry.id   AF-A0A497GBK2-F1
#
_cell.length_a   1.000
_cell.length_b   1.000
_cell.length_c   1.000
_cell.angle_alpha   90.00
_cell.angle_beta   90.00
_cell.angle_gamma   90.00
#
_symmetry.space_group_name_H-M   'P 1'
#
loop_
_entity.id
_entity.type
_entity.pdbx_description
1 polymer ?
#
loop_
_entity_poly.entity_id
_entity_poly.type
_entity_poly.pdbx_seq_one_letter_code
_entity_poly.pdbx_strand_id
1 'polypeptide(L)'
;MSREALLPSEARSYEEFAAALDRLDKAWESYVRGVRELVEEWEKVKVKLLERISKTEGLIEAIRGEVEELKVEIALGLRSEEESREEVEKLEERRARLEDRLKALRAFLEDIETRVREHRERVTVH
;
A
#
# COMPACT_ATOMS: atom_id res chain seq x y z
N MET A 1 12.59 -32.59 35.45
CA MET A 1 12.57 -32.45 36.92
C MET A 1 11.26 -33.01 37.43
N SER A 2 11.27 -33.90 38.44
CA SER A 2 10.02 -34.47 38.97
C SER A 2 9.24 -33.37 39.70
N ARG A 3 7.97 -33.15 39.32
CA ARG A 3 7.06 -32.18 39.94
C ARG A 3 6.69 -32.56 41.39
N GLU A 4 7.02 -33.79 41.81
CA GLU A 4 6.78 -34.32 43.15
C GLU A 4 7.61 -33.65 44.25
N ALA A 5 8.65 -32.89 43.89
CA ALA A 5 9.51 -32.18 44.85
C ALA A 5 9.02 -30.76 45.20
N LEU A 6 7.94 -30.26 44.59
CA LEU A 6 7.41 -28.91 44.82
C LEU A 6 6.36 -28.89 45.94
N LEU A 7 6.31 -27.79 46.69
CA LEU A 7 5.20 -27.52 47.59
C LEU A 7 3.91 -27.29 46.78
N PRO A 8 2.71 -27.57 47.33
CA PRO A 8 1.44 -27.39 46.61
C PRO A 8 1.23 -25.99 46.03
N SER A 9 1.67 -24.94 46.75
CA SER A 9 1.62 -23.56 46.27
C SER A 9 2.53 -23.30 45.07
N GLU A 10 3.71 -23.92 45.07
CA GLU A 10 4.70 -23.78 43.99
C GLU A 10 4.25 -24.54 42.74
N ALA A 11 3.69 -25.73 42.92
CA ALA A 11 3.09 -26.51 41.83
C ALA A 11 1.93 -25.74 41.16
N ARG A 12 1.07 -25.09 41.95
CA ARG A 12 -0.02 -24.26 41.43
C ARG A 12 0.50 -23.04 40.66
N SER A 13 1.46 -22.30 41.22
CA SER A 13 2.05 -21.16 40.51
C SER A 13 2.71 -21.60 39.20
N TYR A 14 3.41 -22.73 39.20
CA TYR A 14 3.97 -23.30 37.97
C TYR A 14 2.90 -23.60 36.92
N GLU A 15 1.79 -24.24 37.30
CA GLU A 15 0.67 -24.52 36.38
C GLU A 15 0.05 -23.24 35.81
N GLU A 16 -0.11 -22.21 36.65
CA GLU A 16 -0.63 -20.90 36.23
C GLU A 16 0.30 -20.23 35.20
N PHE A 17 1.62 -20.25 35.43
CA PHE A 17 2.61 -19.72 34.48
C PHE A 17 2.68 -20.56 33.20
N ALA A 18 2.70 -21.89 33.30
CA ALA A 18 2.72 -22.76 32.13
C ALA A 18 1.50 -22.52 31.23
N ALA A 19 0.31 -22.44 31.83
CA ALA A 19 -0.91 -22.12 31.09
C ALA A 19 -0.89 -20.71 30.50
N ALA A 20 -0.22 -19.74 31.14
CA ALA A 20 -0.05 -18.40 30.59
C ALA A 20 0.89 -18.39 29.38
N LEU A 21 2.01 -19.10 29.45
CA LEU A 21 2.95 -19.26 28.33
C LEU A 21 2.27 -19.95 27.13
N ASP A 22 1.55 -21.05 27.36
CA ASP A 22 0.80 -21.74 26.30
C ASP A 22 -0.20 -20.82 25.58
N ARG A 23 -0.80 -19.85 26.30
CA ARG A 23 -1.70 -18.85 25.71
C ARG A 23 -0.93 -17.84 24.85
N LEU A 24 0.24 -17.40 25.31
CA LEU A 24 1.10 -16.49 24.55
C LEU A 24 1.62 -17.16 23.27
N ASP A 25 2.04 -18.42 23.35
CA ASP A 25 2.52 -19.18 22.20
C ASP A 25 1.42 -19.33 21.14
N LYS A 26 0.19 -19.68 21.55
CA LYS A 26 -0.96 -19.74 20.62
C LYS A 26 -1.30 -18.40 20.00
N ALA A 27 -1.24 -17.31 20.77
CA ALA A 27 -1.46 -15.97 20.25
C ALA A 27 -0.38 -15.58 19.23
N TRP A 28 0.88 -15.93 19.52
CA TRP A 28 2.00 -15.73 18.60
C TRP A 28 1.82 -16.52 17.30
N GLU A 29 1.49 -17.81 17.38
CA GLU A 29 1.22 -18.64 16.19
C GLU A 29 0.09 -18.05 15.33
N SER A 30 -0.98 -17.57 15.96
CA SER A 30 -2.09 -16.92 15.27
C SER A 30 -1.65 -15.62 14.58
N TYR A 31 -0.84 -14.81 15.25
CA TYR A 31 -0.29 -13.58 14.68
C TYR A 31 0.63 -13.88 13.49
N VAL A 32 1.54 -14.84 13.62
CA VAL A 32 2.44 -15.29 12.54
C VAL A 32 1.66 -15.73 11.31
N ARG A 33 0.59 -16.52 11.52
CA ARG A 33 -0.30 -16.95 10.43
C ARG A 33 -0.97 -15.77 9.75
N GLY A 34 -1.57 -14.86 10.52
CA GLY A 34 -2.23 -13.68 9.99
C GLY A 34 -1.30 -12.75 9.22
N VAL A 35 -0.05 -12.59 9.67
CA VAL A 35 0.96 -11.81 8.93
C VAL A 35 1.31 -12.47 7.60
N ARG A 36 1.48 -13.80 7.54
CA ARG A 36 1.77 -14.51 6.29
C ARG A 36 0.65 -14.35 5.27
N GLU A 37 -0.59 -14.54 5.73
CA GLU A 37 -1.78 -14.35 4.89
C GLU A 37 -1.89 -12.90 4.37
N LEU A 38 -1.66 -11.92 5.26
CA LEU A 38 -1.67 -10.50 4.90
C LEU A 38 -0.59 -10.16 3.86
N VAL A 39 0.64 -10.68 4.02
CA VAL A 39 1.73 -10.46 3.06
C VAL A 39 1.35 -11.01 1.69
N GLU A 40 0.80 -12.23 1.63
CA GLU A 40 0.35 -12.83 0.37
C GLU A 40 -0.78 -12.05 -0.30
N GLU A 41 -1.74 -11.55 0.49
CA GLU A 41 -2.82 -10.70 -0.02
C GLU A 41 -2.28 -9.36 -0.53
N TRP A 42 -1.37 -8.74 0.23
CA TRP A 42 -0.76 -7.48 -0.11
C TRP A 42 -0.02 -7.54 -1.45
N GLU A 43 0.78 -8.57 -1.71
CA GLU A 43 1.49 -8.71 -2.99
C GLU A 43 0.52 -8.73 -4.19
N LYS A 44 -0.66 -9.36 -4.05
CA LYS A 44 -1.69 -9.38 -5.11
C LYS A 44 -2.30 -8.00 -5.34
N VAL A 45 -2.55 -7.25 -4.26
CA VAL A 45 -3.11 -5.90 -4.34
C VAL A 45 -2.08 -4.91 -4.89
N LYS A 46 -0.83 -5.03 -4.46
CA LYS A 46 0.31 -4.21 -4.88
C LYS A 46 0.51 -4.24 -6.38
N VAL A 47 0.47 -5.41 -7.01
CA VAL A 47 0.57 -5.52 -8.49
C VAL A 47 -0.51 -4.68 -9.18
N LYS A 48 -1.77 -4.83 -8.77
CA LYS A 48 -2.89 -4.06 -9.33
C LYS A 48 -2.76 -2.55 -9.07
N LEU A 49 -2.19 -2.19 -7.92
CA LEU A 49 -1.97 -0.79 -7.57
C LEU A 49 -0.87 -0.16 -8.46
N LEU A 50 0.22 -0.88 -8.68
CA LEU A 50 1.30 -0.47 -9.58
C LEU A 50 0.81 -0.32 -11.02
N GLU A 51 0.01 -1.27 -11.53
CA GLU A 51 -0.63 -1.15 -12.84
C GLU A 51 -1.49 0.11 -12.96
N ARG A 52 -2.27 0.44 -11.92
CA ARG A 52 -3.09 1.66 -11.89
C ARG A 52 -2.25 2.92 -11.85
N ILE A 53 -1.13 2.91 -11.12
CA ILE A 53 -0.16 4.00 -11.09
C ILE A 53 0.40 4.23 -12.50
N SER A 54 0.96 3.20 -13.13
CA SER A 54 1.53 3.31 -14.48
C SER A 54 0.52 3.74 -15.54
N LYS A 55 -0.72 3.23 -15.48
CA LYS A 55 -1.80 3.69 -16.36
C LYS A 55 -2.12 5.17 -16.16
N THR A 56 -2.13 5.63 -14.90
CA THR A 56 -2.44 7.04 -14.59
C THR A 56 -1.32 7.96 -15.08
N GLU A 57 -0.06 7.55 -14.91
CA GLU A 57 1.10 8.24 -15.47
C GLU A 57 1.02 8.35 -16.99
N GLY A 58 0.72 7.23 -17.68
CA GLY A 58 0.57 7.25 -19.14
C GLY A 58 -0.55 8.17 -19.63
N LEU A 59 -1.67 8.27 -18.89
CA LEU A 59 -2.74 9.22 -19.21
C LEU A 59 -2.32 10.68 -19.00
N ILE A 60 -1.54 10.97 -17.95
CA ILE A 60 -1.00 12.32 -17.70
C ILE A 60 -0.06 12.71 -18.84
N GLU A 61 0.84 11.84 -19.25
CA GLU A 61 1.78 12.10 -20.35
C GLU A 61 1.05 12.25 -21.70
N ALA A 62 0.03 11.44 -21.98
CA ALA A 62 -0.80 11.61 -23.17
C ALA A 62 -1.46 12.99 -23.23
N ILE A 63 -2.04 13.45 -22.11
CA ILE A 63 -2.65 14.79 -22.02
C ILE A 63 -1.60 15.88 -22.18
N ARG A 64 -0.38 15.71 -21.62
CA ARG A 64 0.72 16.67 -21.81
C ARG A 64 1.10 16.79 -23.29
N GLY A 65 1.19 15.67 -23.99
CA GLY A 65 1.44 15.63 -25.43
C GLY A 65 0.35 16.34 -26.23
N GLU A 66 -0.92 16.05 -25.93
CA GLU A 66 -2.08 16.69 -26.58
C GLU A 66 -2.10 18.22 -26.36
N VAL A 67 -1.85 18.68 -25.12
CA VAL A 67 -1.75 20.11 -24.83
C VAL A 67 -0.59 20.78 -25.57
N GLU A 68 0.55 20.11 -25.71
CA GLU A 68 1.70 20.65 -26.45
C GLU A 68 1.43 20.71 -27.95
N GLU A 69 0.80 19.69 -28.52
CA GLU A 69 0.37 19.67 -29.93
C GLU A 69 -0.57 20.84 -30.21
N LEU A 70 -1.59 21.05 -29.37
CA LEU A 70 -2.50 22.19 -29.47
C LEU A 70 -1.77 23.54 -29.42
N LYS A 71 -0.77 23.69 -28.55
CA LYS A 71 0.03 24.92 -28.47
C LYS A 71 0.83 25.16 -29.75
N VAL A 72 1.40 24.10 -30.34
CA VAL A 72 2.13 24.19 -31.61
C VAL A 72 1.18 24.57 -32.76
N GLU A 73 0.00 23.97 -32.85
CA GLU A 73 -1.01 24.31 -33.86
C GLU A 73 -1.44 25.77 -33.79
N ILE A 74 -1.68 26.28 -32.57
CA ILE A 74 -2.00 27.70 -32.33
C ILE A 74 -0.83 28.59 -32.77
N ALA A 75 0.41 28.25 -32.38
CA ALA A 75 1.59 29.03 -32.71
C ALA A 75 1.86 29.09 -34.23
N LEU A 76 1.48 28.06 -34.98
CA LEU A 76 1.57 27.99 -36.43
C LEU A 76 0.37 28.64 -37.15
N GLY A 77 -0.64 29.12 -36.41
CA GLY A 77 -1.85 29.69 -36.96
C GLY A 77 -2.76 28.66 -37.65
N LEU A 78 -2.56 27.37 -37.36
CA LEU A 78 -3.40 26.28 -37.88
C LEU A 78 -4.73 26.19 -37.14
N ARG A 79 -4.80 26.79 -35.94
CA ARG A 79 -5.98 26.81 -35.09
C ARG A 79 -6.10 28.15 -34.37
N SER A 80 -7.33 28.62 -34.14
CA SER A 80 -7.53 29.87 -33.40
C SER A 80 -7.30 29.67 -31.90
N GLU A 81 -6.70 30.68 -31.26
CA GLU A 81 -6.43 30.66 -29.82
C GLU A 81 -7.72 30.59 -29.00
N GLU A 82 -8.78 31.27 -29.47
CA GLU A 82 -10.08 31.33 -28.79
C GLU A 82 -10.81 29.97 -28.85
N GLU A 83 -10.75 29.25 -29.97
CA GLU A 83 -11.33 27.91 -30.09
C GLU A 83 -10.54 26.83 -29.32
N SER A 84 -9.24 27.03 -29.11
CA SER A 84 -8.41 26.06 -28.38
C SER A 84 -8.40 26.28 -26.87
N ARG A 85 -8.75 27.48 -26.38
CA ARG A 85 -8.62 27.83 -24.96
C ARG A 85 -9.45 26.92 -24.05
N GLU A 86 -10.71 26.69 -24.40
CA GLU A 86 -11.61 25.84 -23.60
C GLU A 86 -11.18 24.37 -23.60
N GLU A 87 -10.60 23.90 -24.71
CA GLU A 87 -10.08 22.53 -24.80
C GLU A 87 -8.82 22.35 -23.95
N VAL A 88 -7.88 23.28 -24.04
CA VAL A 88 -6.68 23.27 -23.19
C VAL A 88 -7.04 23.32 -21.72
N GLU A 89 -8.01 24.16 -21.32
CA GLU A 89 -8.48 24.26 -19.94
C GLU A 89 -9.07 22.92 -19.45
N LYS A 90 -9.93 22.26 -20.26
CA LYS A 90 -10.49 20.94 -19.92
C LYS A 90 -9.41 19.86 -19.79
N LEU A 91 -8.40 19.88 -20.66
CA LEU A 91 -7.27 18.94 -20.61
C LEU A 91 -6.42 19.17 -19.36
N GLU A 92 -6.09 20.42 -19.03
CA GLU A 92 -5.36 20.81 -17.82
C GLU A 92 -6.13 20.40 -16.55
N GLU A 93 -7.44 20.65 -16.48
CA GLU A 93 -8.28 20.20 -15.35
C GLU A 93 -8.28 18.68 -15.20
N ARG A 94 -8.40 17.95 -16.30
CA ARG A 94 -8.36 16.50 -16.30
C ARG A 94 -6.99 16.00 -15.85
N ARG A 95 -5.90 16.64 -16.29
CA ARG A 95 -4.53 16.33 -15.86
C ARG A 95 -4.38 16.52 -14.36
N ALA A 96 -4.83 17.66 -13.82
CA ALA A 96 -4.75 17.95 -12.39
C ALA A 96 -5.46 16.88 -11.55
N ARG A 97 -6.67 16.46 -11.95
CA ARG A 97 -7.41 15.37 -11.27
C ARG A 97 -6.65 14.03 -11.32
N LEU A 98 -5.97 13.73 -12.42
CA LEU A 98 -5.17 12.52 -12.56
C LEU A 98 -3.89 12.60 -11.71
N GLU A 99 -3.24 13.76 -11.63
CA GLU A 99 -2.07 13.99 -10.78
C GLU A 99 -2.42 13.84 -9.29
N ASP A 100 -3.56 14.37 -8.85
CA ASP A 100 -4.07 14.16 -7.48
C ASP A 100 -4.34 12.68 -7.19
N ARG A 101 -4.99 11.99 -8.13
CA ARG A 101 -5.24 10.55 -8.03
C ARG A 101 -3.93 9.76 -7.98
N LEU A 102 -2.95 10.11 -8.80
CA LEU A 102 -1.63 9.47 -8.81
C LEU A 102 -0.92 9.64 -7.46
N LYS A 103 -0.97 10.85 -6.89
CA LYS A 103 -0.43 11.14 -5.56
C LYS A 103 -1.10 10.26 -4.48
N ALA A 104 -2.42 10.15 -4.51
CA ALA A 104 -3.16 9.31 -3.56
C ALA A 104 -2.80 7.82 -3.69
N LEU A 105 -2.67 7.30 -4.93
CA LEU A 105 -2.28 5.91 -5.16
C LEU A 105 -0.87 5.61 -4.65
N ARG A 106 0.08 6.53 -4.86
CA ARG A 106 1.47 6.39 -4.35
C ARG A 106 1.51 6.43 -2.82
N ALA A 107 0.77 7.34 -2.19
CA ALA A 107 0.69 7.40 -0.73
C ALA A 107 0.09 6.12 -0.14
N PHE A 108 -0.96 5.58 -0.76
CA PHE A 108 -1.54 4.30 -0.35
C PHE A 108 -0.53 3.14 -0.47
N LEU A 109 0.22 3.08 -1.57
CA LEU A 109 1.26 2.07 -1.76
C LEU A 109 2.32 2.15 -0.65
N GLU A 110 2.82 3.36 -0.36
CA GLU A 110 3.88 3.59 0.61
C GLU A 110 3.47 3.26 2.05
N ASP A 111 2.29 3.71 2.49
CA ASP A 111 1.77 3.46 3.84
C ASP A 111 1.64 1.95 4.11
N ILE A 112 0.94 1.24 3.22
CA ILE A 112 0.69 -0.19 3.43
C ILE A 112 1.96 -1.01 3.27
N GLU A 113 2.80 -0.73 2.28
CA GLU A 113 4.08 -1.43 2.11
C GLU A 113 4.96 -1.30 3.37
N THR A 114 5.01 -0.11 3.97
CA THR A 114 5.79 0.13 5.18
C THR A 114 5.27 -0.72 6.34
N ARG A 115 3.96 -0.69 6.57
CA ARG A 115 3.32 -1.45 7.66
C ARG A 115 3.44 -2.96 7.46
N VAL A 116 3.21 -3.45 6.25
CA VAL A 116 3.36 -4.88 5.93
C VAL A 116 4.81 -5.33 6.14
N ARG A 117 5.79 -4.51 5.74
CA ARG A 117 7.21 -4.79 5.95
C ARG A 117 7.56 -4.90 7.43
N GLU A 118 7.11 -3.97 8.26
CA GLU A 118 7.33 -4.02 9.72
C GLU A 118 6.79 -5.32 10.33
N HIS A 119 5.58 -5.73 9.95
CA HIS A 119 4.99 -6.97 10.44
C HIS A 119 5.73 -8.21 9.92
N ARG A 120 6.16 -8.20 8.65
CA ARG A 120 6.96 -9.29 8.06
C ARG A 120 8.30 -9.45 8.76
N GLU A 121 9.00 -8.36 9.05
CA GLU A 121 10.29 -8.38 9.76
C GLU A 121 10.12 -8.94 11.18
N ARG A 122 9.07 -8.55 11.91
CA ARG A 122 8.76 -9.11 13.24
C ARG A 122 8.62 -10.63 13.23
N VAL A 123 8.10 -11.21 12.16
CA VAL A 123 7.88 -12.66 12.03
C VAL A 123 9.11 -13.39 11.46
N THR A 124 10.05 -12.68 10.82
CA THR A 124 11.22 -13.29 10.17
C THR A 124 12.48 -13.25 11.06
N VAL A 125 12.55 -12.32 12.01
CA VAL A 125 13.70 -12.12 12.92
C VAL A 125 13.63 -13.04 14.16
N HIS A 126 12.60 -13.88 14.27
CA HIS A 126 12.41 -14.89 15.32
C HIS A 126 12.16 -16.27 14.69
#